data_AF-A0A1Y2TSY4-F1
#
_entry.id   AF-A0A1Y2TSY4-F1
#
_cell.length_a   1.000
_cell.length_b   1.000
_cell.length_c   1.000
_cell.angle_alpha   90.00
_cell.angle_beta   90.00
_cell.angle_gamma   90.00
#
_symmetry.space_group_name_H-M   'P 1'
#
loop_
_entity.id
_entity.type
_entity.pdbx_description
1 polymer ?
#
loop_
_entity_poly.entity_id
_entity_poly.type
_entity_poly.pdbx_seq_one_letter_code
_entity_poly.pdbx_strand_id
1 'polypeptide(L)' 'VAQADQLVQYLKAQRQYTTLLERYNPGMNMDDEERVRLTARRVGMNLPIEY' A
#
# COMPACT_ATOMS: atom_id res chain seq x y z
N VAL A 1 -32.80 9.93 -7.75
CA VAL A 1 -32.30 8.92 -8.70
C VAL A 1 -30.83 9.14 -9.01
N ALA A 2 -30.44 10.32 -9.55
CA ALA A 2 -29.04 10.63 -9.88
C ALA A 2 -28.00 10.41 -8.75
N GLN A 3 -28.34 10.73 -7.50
CA GLN A 3 -27.44 10.50 -6.35
C GLN A 3 -27.21 9.02 -6.05
N ALA A 4 -28.23 8.17 -6.25
CA ALA A 4 -28.11 6.74 -6.06
C ALA A 4 -27.21 6.13 -7.15
N ASP A 5 -27.36 6.57 -8.39
CA ASP A 5 -26.49 6.14 -9.50
C ASP A 5 -25.04 6.54 -9.27
N GLN A 6 -24.80 7.77 -8.80
CA GLN A 6 -23.46 8.25 -8.46
C GLN A 6 -22.83 7.42 -7.33
N LEU A 7 -23.60 7.08 -6.30
CA LEU A 7 -23.13 6.20 -5.22
C LEU A 7 -22.77 4.80 -5.72
N VAL A 8 -23.61 4.23 -6.60
CA VAL A 8 -23.33 2.92 -7.21
C VAL A 8 -22.04 2.93 -8.02
N GLN A 9 -21.78 4.00 -8.78
CA GLN A 9 -20.53 4.13 -9.53
C GLN A 9 -19.32 4.28 -8.61
N TYR A 10 -19.45 5.09 -7.54
CA TYR A 10 -18.40 5.25 -6.55
C TYR A 10 -18.04 3.91 -5.87
N LEU A 11 -19.03 3.12 -5.44
CA LEU A 11 -18.79 1.84 -4.78
C LEU A 11 -18.11 0.82 -5.73
N LYS A 12 -18.48 0.82 -7.01
CA LYS A 12 -17.80 0.00 -8.03
C LYS A 12 -16.33 0.40 -8.18
N ALA A 13 -16.06 1.70 -8.29
CA ALA A 13 -14.71 2.21 -8.40
C ALA A 13 -13.88 1.91 -7.14
N GLN A 14 -14.47 2.06 -5.95
CA GLN A 14 -13.81 1.80 -4.68
C GLN A 14 -13.35 0.34 -4.57
N ARG A 15 -14.20 -0.62 -4.96
CA ARG A 15 -13.83 -2.05 -4.97
C ARG A 15 -12.64 -2.32 -5.89
N GLN A 16 -12.65 -1.74 -7.09
CA GLN A 16 -11.55 -1.90 -8.05
C GLN A 16 -10.25 -1.28 -7.54
N TYR A 17 -10.34 -0.09 -6.95
CA TYR A 17 -9.21 0.60 -6.34
C TYR A 17 -8.55 -0.25 -5.26
N THR A 18 -9.32 -0.76 -4.28
CA THR A 18 -8.78 -1.62 -3.22
C THR A 18 -8.10 -2.88 -3.79
N THR A 19 -8.73 -3.52 -4.78
CA THR A 19 -8.15 -4.71 -5.42
C THR A 19 -6.80 -4.42 -6.10
N LEU A 20 -6.67 -3.28 -6.78
CA LEU A 20 -5.42 -2.88 -7.42
C LEU A 20 -4.36 -2.50 -6.40
N LEU A 21 -4.76 -1.80 -5.35
CA LEU A 21 -3.88 -1.38 -4.27
C LEU A 21 -3.24 -2.58 -3.56
N GLU A 22 -4.04 -3.57 -3.19
CA GLU A 22 -3.55 -4.83 -2.57
C GLU A 22 -2.60 -5.60 -3.50
N ARG A 23 -2.91 -5.64 -4.80
CA ARG A 23 -2.10 -6.39 -5.79
C ARG A 23 -0.74 -5.77 -6.04
N TYR A 24 -0.70 -4.44 -6.22
CA TYR A 24 0.51 -3.73 -6.66
C TYR A 24 1.28 -3.08 -5.52
N ASN A 25 0.67 -2.97 -4.32
CA ASN A 25 1.33 -2.46 -3.13
C ASN A 25 1.33 -3.46 -1.97
N PRO A 26 1.97 -4.63 -2.13
CA PRO A 26 2.04 -5.65 -1.08
C PRO A 26 2.77 -5.16 0.19
N GLY A 27 3.60 -4.10 0.06
CA GLY A 27 4.30 -3.47 1.17
C GLY A 27 3.52 -2.35 1.86
N MET A 28 2.27 -2.10 1.48
CA MET A 28 1.46 -1.01 2.06
C MET A 28 1.22 -1.17 3.57
N ASN A 29 1.15 -2.43 4.03
CA ASN A 29 0.95 -2.75 5.44
C ASN A 29 2.27 -3.06 6.16
N MET A 30 3.42 -2.86 5.50
CA MET A 30 4.71 -3.00 6.16
C MET A 30 5.02 -1.74 6.94
N ASP A 31 5.53 -1.93 8.15
CA ASP A 31 6.06 -0.84 8.95
C ASP A 31 7.24 -0.17 8.20
N ASP A 32 7.34 1.15 8.32
CA ASP A 32 8.36 1.92 7.60
C ASP A 32 9.77 1.49 8.03
N GLU A 33 9.96 1.10 9.31
CA GLU A 33 11.23 0.61 9.84
C GLU A 33 11.66 -0.72 9.20
N GLU A 34 10.70 -1.66 9.06
CA GLU A 34 10.89 -2.95 8.37
C GLU A 34 11.27 -2.73 6.89
N ARG A 35 10.63 -1.75 6.23
CA ARG A 35 10.93 -1.39 4.83
C ARG A 35 12.34 -0.82 4.65
N VAL A 36 12.78 0.05 5.55
CA VAL A 36 14.14 0.61 5.54
C VAL A 36 15.18 -0.49 5.73
N ARG A 37 14.97 -1.39 6.70
CA ARG A 37 15.86 -2.53 6.99
C ARG A 37 16.01 -3.47 5.79
N LEU A 38 14.89 -3.84 5.14
CA LEU A 38 14.90 -4.72 3.98
C LEU A 38 15.55 -4.07 2.75
N THR A 39 15.36 -2.76 2.58
CA THR A 39 16.00 -2.01 1.49
C THR A 39 17.51 -1.94 1.69
N ALA A 40 17.99 -1.64 2.90
CA ALA A 40 19.42 -1.61 3.20
C ALA A 40 20.11 -2.97 2.99
N ARG A 41 19.46 -4.08 3.41
CA ARG A 41 19.93 -5.44 3.12
C ARG A 41 20.04 -5.73 1.63
N ARG A 42 19.12 -5.19 0.82
CA ARG A 42 19.12 -5.38 -0.65
C ARG A 42 20.31 -4.72 -1.35
N VAL A 43 20.91 -3.68 -0.75
CA VAL A 43 22.08 -2.94 -1.26
C VAL A 43 23.39 -3.41 -0.59
N GLY A 44 23.34 -4.40 0.30
CA GLY A 44 24.50 -4.89 1.04
C GLY A 44 25.01 -3.92 2.10
N MET A 45 24.19 -2.96 2.52
CA MET A 45 24.51 -1.98 3.55
C MET A 45 23.91 -2.43 4.89
N ASN A 46 24.73 -2.48 5.95
CA ASN A 46 24.22 -2.72 7.31
C ASN A 46 23.69 -1.40 7.87
N LEU A 47 22.42 -1.38 8.25
CA LEU A 47 21.79 -0.22 8.89
C LEU A 47 22.43 0.00 10.28
N PRO A 48 22.78 1.25 10.67
CA PRO A 48 23.25 1.52 12.03
C PRO A 48 22.18 1.16 13.06
N ILE A 49 22.62 0.62 14.20
CA ILE A 49 21.74 0.29 15.33
C ILE A 49 21.37 1.61 16.01
N GLU A 50 20.11 2.02 15.93
CA GLU A 50 19.60 3.15 16.72
C GLU A 50 19.46 2.68 18.19
N TYR A 51 20.02 3.46 19.12
CA TYR A 51 19.99 3.24 20.57
C TYR A 51 18.90 4.09 21.23
#